data_AF-A0A7C2Z9E3-F1
#
_entry.id   AF-A0A7C2Z9E3-F1
#
_cell.length_a   1.000
_cell.length_b   1.000
_cell.length_c   1.000
_cell.angle_alpha   90.00
_cell.angle_beta   90.00
_cell.angle_gamma   90.00
#
_symmetry.space_group_name_H-M   'P 1'
#
loop_
_entity.id
_entity.type
_entity.pdbx_description
1 polymer ?
#
loop_
_entity_poly.entity_id
_entity_poly.type
_entity_poly.pdbx_seq_one_letter_code
_entity_poly.pdbx_strand_id
1 'polypeptide(L)'
;MTVSASFAAYVDKSGTCRRAHPITNPFPGVLEPVRQALLETEFTPAKAFGQPAAVWVDVSADFRGEVKEGRMAQLVVTLPDPGETPEPEAVPLPPGDPRDAQLPSTALDQLSAMPVPKRFSAKVPGQEFRQPVKLLAEVGTDGKVKRVVFLACPEGLRSWVLASSASWLFTPAQAKGAPTSAWVVLSGVLEVSAGTLRAETTLAVANGLYLLLLLLGGIVWPVERLPGPLGLVGLLLPSNALAEALRLSLGPQPVAPLPQLFALLLWCAGVLVVASRTFRWE
;
A
#
# COMPACT_ATOMS: atom_id res chain seq x y z
N MET A 1 0.61 -5.67 3.81
CA MET A 1 -0.73 -6.29 3.89
C MET A 1 -1.04 -7.05 2.61
N THR A 2 -1.75 -8.17 2.71
CA THR A 2 -2.38 -8.84 1.56
C THR A 2 -3.88 -8.67 1.74
N VAL A 3 -4.56 -8.19 0.71
CA VAL A 3 -6.01 -7.94 0.72
C VAL A 3 -6.63 -8.56 -0.53
N SER A 4 -7.80 -9.18 -0.39
CA SER A 4 -8.49 -9.82 -1.50
C SER A 4 -9.71 -8.99 -1.91
N ALA A 5 -9.79 -8.60 -3.17
CA ALA A 5 -10.97 -7.91 -3.71
C ALA A 5 -11.72 -8.87 -4.64
N SER A 6 -13.02 -9.01 -4.43
CA SER A 6 -13.88 -9.90 -5.20
C SER A 6 -14.88 -9.10 -6.03
N PHE A 7 -15.08 -9.52 -7.27
CA PHE A 7 -16.00 -8.92 -8.23
C PHE A 7 -16.84 -9.99 -8.92
N ALA A 8 -18.12 -9.71 -9.13
CA ALA A 8 -18.94 -10.42 -10.10
C ALA A 8 -18.71 -9.78 -11.47
N ALA A 9 -18.05 -10.49 -12.38
CA ALA A 9 -17.75 -10.04 -13.73
C ALA A 9 -18.69 -10.71 -14.75
N TYR A 10 -19.28 -9.92 -15.64
CA TYR A 10 -20.07 -10.44 -16.76
C TYR A 10 -19.21 -10.58 -17.99
N VAL A 11 -19.00 -11.82 -18.44
CA VAL A 11 -18.24 -12.17 -19.64
C VAL A 11 -19.20 -12.52 -20.75
N ASP A 12 -19.10 -11.81 -21.88
CA ASP A 12 -19.93 -12.07 -23.06
C ASP A 12 -19.43 -13.28 -23.87
N LYS A 13 -20.17 -13.64 -24.93
CA LYS A 13 -19.83 -14.78 -25.82
C LYS A 13 -18.50 -14.59 -26.56
N SER A 14 -18.02 -13.36 -26.70
CA SER A 14 -16.70 -13.06 -27.28
C SER A 14 -15.56 -13.20 -26.27
N GLY A 15 -15.84 -13.41 -24.98
CA GLY A 15 -14.84 -13.45 -23.93
C GLY A 15 -14.44 -12.05 -23.44
N THR A 16 -15.24 -11.02 -23.70
CA THR A 16 -14.99 -9.65 -23.20
C THR A 16 -15.79 -9.41 -21.93
N CYS A 17 -15.16 -8.82 -20.91
CA CYS A 17 -15.84 -8.39 -19.70
C CYS A 17 -16.61 -7.08 -19.97
N ARG A 18 -17.94 -7.09 -19.79
CA ARG A 18 -18.79 -5.90 -20.03
C ARG A 18 -19.27 -5.22 -18.76
N ARG A 19 -19.32 -5.95 -17.65
CA ARG A 19 -19.73 -5.46 -16.32
C ARG A 19 -18.83 -6.09 -15.27
N ALA A 20 -18.55 -5.33 -14.22
CA ALA A 20 -17.84 -5.82 -13.05
C ALA A 20 -18.40 -5.13 -11.80
N HIS A 21 -19.07 -5.91 -10.95
CA HIS A 21 -19.68 -5.44 -9.70
C HIS A 21 -18.85 -5.88 -8.50
N PRO A 22 -18.49 -4.97 -7.59
CA PRO A 22 -17.74 -5.33 -6.40
C PRO A 22 -18.61 -6.13 -5.43
N ILE A 23 -18.08 -7.24 -4.93
CA ILE A 23 -18.69 -8.09 -3.90
C ILE A 23 -18.09 -7.76 -2.53
N THR A 24 -16.79 -7.47 -2.49
CA THR A 24 -16.07 -7.11 -1.28
C THR A 24 -15.21 -5.87 -1.50
N ASN A 25 -15.22 -4.95 -0.53
CA ASN A 25 -14.33 -3.79 -0.52
C ASN A 25 -13.29 -3.95 0.58
N PRO A 26 -12.12 -4.53 0.26
CA PRO A 26 -11.13 -4.79 1.29
C PRO A 26 -10.37 -3.54 1.71
N PHE A 27 -10.34 -2.51 0.85
CA PHE A 27 -9.56 -1.31 1.06
C PHE A 27 -10.06 -0.15 0.17
N PRO A 28 -10.16 1.08 0.69
CA PRO A 28 -10.59 2.24 -0.09
C PRO A 28 -9.75 2.43 -1.36
N GLY A 29 -10.38 2.86 -2.45
CA GLY A 29 -9.72 3.15 -3.74
C GLY A 29 -9.19 1.94 -4.52
N VAL A 30 -9.29 0.71 -4.02
CA VAL A 30 -8.95 -0.51 -4.79
C VAL A 30 -10.02 -0.83 -5.84
N LEU A 31 -11.29 -0.53 -5.54
CA LEU A 31 -12.40 -1.02 -6.36
C LEU A 31 -12.33 -0.52 -7.81
N GLU A 32 -12.11 0.79 -8.01
CA GLU A 32 -12.16 1.39 -9.34
C GLU A 32 -11.02 0.93 -10.27
N PRO A 33 -9.73 0.97 -9.86
CA PRO A 33 -8.64 0.45 -10.68
C PRO A 33 -8.80 -1.02 -11.06
N VAL A 34 -9.31 -1.85 -10.13
CA VAL A 34 -9.54 -3.27 -10.39
C VAL A 34 -10.72 -3.47 -11.33
N ARG A 35 -11.80 -2.69 -11.17
CA ARG A 35 -12.94 -2.70 -12.09
C ARG A 35 -12.52 -2.36 -13.51
N GLN A 36 -11.73 -1.31 -13.71
CA GLN A 36 -11.22 -0.94 -15.04
C GLN A 36 -10.34 -2.04 -15.64
N ALA A 37 -9.41 -2.59 -14.85
CA ALA A 37 -8.58 -3.70 -15.31
C ALA A 37 -9.40 -4.93 -15.70
N LEU A 38 -10.49 -5.25 -14.98
CA LEU A 38 -11.39 -6.34 -15.35
C LEU A 38 -12.11 -6.08 -16.67
N LEU A 39 -12.58 -4.85 -16.91
CA LEU A 39 -13.25 -4.46 -18.15
C LEU A 39 -12.31 -4.50 -19.38
N GLU A 40 -11.02 -4.22 -19.17
CA GLU A 40 -10.00 -4.30 -20.21
C GLU A 40 -9.46 -5.73 -20.44
N THR A 41 -9.76 -6.66 -19.54
CA THR A 41 -9.24 -8.02 -19.60
C THR A 41 -10.01 -8.88 -20.59
N GLU A 42 -9.28 -9.56 -21.47
CA GLU A 42 -9.83 -10.65 -22.28
C GLU A 42 -9.89 -11.96 -21.49
N PHE A 43 -11.05 -12.60 -21.50
CA PHE A 43 -11.30 -13.92 -20.96
C PHE A 43 -11.34 -14.95 -22.08
N THR A 44 -11.02 -16.21 -21.76
CA THR A 44 -11.46 -17.33 -22.59
C THR A 44 -12.98 -17.38 -22.57
N PRO A 45 -13.67 -17.49 -23.72
CA PRO A 45 -15.12 -17.56 -23.73
C PRO A 45 -15.61 -18.77 -22.94
N ALA A 46 -16.64 -18.56 -22.11
CA ALA A 46 -17.34 -19.66 -21.47
C ALA A 46 -18.00 -20.53 -22.55
N LYS A 47 -18.07 -21.84 -22.33
CA LYS A 47 -18.75 -22.75 -23.26
C LYS A 47 -19.89 -23.46 -22.56
N ALA A 48 -21.07 -23.46 -23.16
CA ALA A 48 -22.18 -24.30 -22.78
C ALA A 48 -22.51 -25.23 -23.95
N PHE A 49 -22.52 -26.54 -23.71
CA PHE A 49 -22.74 -27.55 -24.75
C PHE A 49 -21.85 -27.37 -25.99
N GLY A 50 -20.60 -26.94 -25.78
CA GLY A 50 -19.60 -26.70 -26.85
C GLY A 50 -19.73 -25.35 -27.59
N GLN A 51 -20.76 -24.55 -27.32
CA GLN A 51 -20.98 -23.23 -27.93
C GLN A 51 -20.59 -22.08 -26.98
N PRO A 52 -20.10 -20.93 -27.49
CA PRO A 52 -19.82 -19.76 -26.67
C PRO A 52 -21.07 -19.26 -25.94
N ALA A 53 -20.95 -19.09 -24.63
CA ALA A 53 -22.00 -18.68 -23.71
C ALA A 53 -21.59 -17.41 -22.96
N ALA A 54 -22.57 -16.58 -22.61
CA ALA A 54 -22.35 -15.43 -21.73
C ALA A 54 -22.67 -15.83 -20.30
N VAL A 55 -21.88 -15.35 -19.33
CA VAL A 55 -21.99 -15.81 -17.93
C VAL A 55 -21.49 -14.74 -16.95
N TRP A 56 -22.09 -14.74 -15.76
CA TRP A 56 -21.51 -14.10 -14.58
C TRP A 56 -20.49 -15.03 -13.90
N VAL A 57 -19.30 -14.50 -13.62
CA VAL A 57 -18.24 -15.23 -12.92
C VAL A 57 -17.70 -14.39 -11.76
N ASP A 58 -17.52 -15.03 -10.62
CA ASP A 58 -16.87 -14.41 -9.47
C ASP A 58 -15.36 -14.45 -9.67
N VAL A 59 -14.74 -13.27 -9.72
CA VAL A 59 -13.31 -13.08 -9.86
C VAL A 59 -12.78 -12.47 -8.58
N SER A 60 -11.94 -13.22 -7.87
CA SER A 60 -11.15 -12.69 -6.76
C SER A 60 -9.73 -12.39 -7.21
N ALA A 61 -9.19 -11.27 -6.75
CA ALA A 61 -7.82 -10.88 -6.98
C ALA A 61 -7.16 -10.47 -5.66
N ASP A 62 -5.98 -11.04 -5.41
CA ASP A 62 -5.17 -10.72 -4.24
C ASP A 62 -4.20 -9.60 -4.54
N PHE A 63 -4.26 -8.55 -3.73
CA PHE A 63 -3.41 -7.38 -3.82
C PHE A 63 -2.45 -7.33 -2.63
N ARG A 64 -1.22 -6.94 -2.92
CA ARG A 64 -0.19 -6.72 -1.91
C ARG A 64 0.17 -5.23 -1.88
N GLY A 65 0.14 -4.64 -0.70
CA GLY A 65 0.50 -3.23 -0.48
C GLY A 65 1.03 -2.97 0.92
N GLU A 66 1.43 -1.73 1.19
CA GLU A 66 1.91 -1.31 2.51
C GLU A 66 1.27 0.04 2.90
N VAL A 67 0.84 0.15 4.17
CA VAL A 67 0.47 1.43 4.77
C VAL A 67 1.77 2.11 5.15
N LYS A 68 2.11 3.22 4.49
CA LYS A 68 3.33 3.97 4.79
C LYS A 68 3.16 4.83 6.03
N GLU A 69 2.03 5.54 6.09
CA GLU A 69 1.68 6.40 7.21
C GLU A 69 0.18 6.27 7.51
N GLY A 70 -0.15 6.32 8.79
CA GLY A 70 -1.52 6.34 9.27
C GLY A 70 -1.61 7.25 10.49
N ARG A 71 -2.58 8.16 10.48
CA ARG A 71 -2.82 9.09 11.58
C ARG A 71 -4.29 9.06 11.97
N MET A 72 -4.56 8.89 13.25
CA MET A 72 -5.90 9.10 13.79
C MET A 72 -6.13 10.62 13.89
N ALA A 73 -6.82 11.20 12.91
CA ALA A 73 -7.05 12.64 12.84
C ALA A 73 -8.05 13.11 13.90
N GLN A 74 -9.06 12.28 14.17
CA GLN A 74 -10.07 12.52 15.19
C GLN A 74 -10.42 11.22 15.89
N LEU A 75 -10.59 11.27 17.20
CA LEU A 75 -11.04 10.15 18.02
C LEU A 75 -12.10 10.65 19.01
N VAL A 76 -13.28 10.07 18.92
CA VAL A 76 -14.41 10.31 19.82
C VAL A 76 -14.65 9.03 20.61
N VAL A 77 -14.73 9.18 21.93
CA VAL A 77 -14.95 8.07 22.87
C VAL A 77 -16.36 8.20 23.42
N THR A 78 -17.18 7.17 23.26
CA THR A 78 -18.52 7.09 23.84
C THR A 78 -18.67 5.77 24.61
N LEU A 79 -19.56 5.75 25.61
CA LEU A 79 -19.89 4.52 26.30
C LEU A 79 -20.93 3.74 25.47
N PRO A 80 -20.75 2.43 25.25
CA PRO A 80 -21.76 1.59 24.62
C PRO A 80 -22.97 1.47 25.54
N ASP A 81 -24.15 1.28 24.96
CA ASP A 81 -25.36 0.92 25.72
C ASP A 81 -25.19 -0.50 26.29
N PRO A 82 -25.28 -0.71 27.61
CA PRO A 82 -25.17 -2.05 28.21
C PRO A 82 -26.29 -3.02 27.79
N GLY A 83 -27.43 -2.51 27.32
CA GLY A 83 -28.59 -3.31 26.94
C GLY A 83 -28.57 -3.81 25.48
N GLU A 84 -27.69 -3.27 24.65
CA GLU A 84 -27.63 -3.57 23.22
C GLU A 84 -26.28 -4.20 22.85
N THR A 85 -26.31 -5.22 21.99
CA THR A 85 -25.08 -5.78 21.42
C THR A 85 -24.63 -4.90 20.25
N PRO A 86 -23.44 -4.29 20.28
CA PRO A 86 -22.96 -3.48 19.15
C PRO A 86 -22.79 -4.35 17.90
N GLU A 87 -23.47 -3.99 16.81
CA GLU A 87 -23.38 -4.72 15.55
C GLU A 87 -22.29 -4.15 14.62
N PRO A 88 -21.60 -5.00 13.84
CA PRO A 88 -20.71 -4.55 12.79
C PRO A 88 -21.46 -3.77 11.70
N GLU A 89 -20.97 -2.58 11.38
CA GLU A 89 -21.49 -1.74 10.31
C GLU A 89 -20.83 -2.14 8.99
N ALA A 90 -21.65 -2.47 7.99
CA ALA A 90 -21.17 -2.81 6.66
C ALA A 90 -20.65 -1.56 5.95
N VAL A 91 -19.45 -1.67 5.36
CA VAL A 91 -18.96 -0.63 4.44
C VAL A 91 -19.82 -0.69 3.17
N PRO A 92 -20.56 0.38 2.81
CA PRO A 92 -21.46 0.34 1.67
C PRO A 92 -20.68 0.11 0.37
N LEU A 93 -21.16 -0.81 -0.45
CA LEU A 93 -20.65 -1.05 -1.81
C LEU A 93 -21.38 -0.13 -2.79
N PRO A 94 -20.72 0.24 -3.92
CA PRO A 94 -21.40 0.91 -5.01
C PRO A 94 -22.65 0.13 -5.45
N PRO A 95 -23.81 0.78 -5.62
CA PRO A 95 -25.01 0.09 -6.08
C PRO A 95 -24.80 -0.46 -7.50
N GLY A 96 -25.35 -1.65 -7.75
CA GLY A 96 -25.36 -2.24 -9.09
C GLY A 96 -26.30 -1.49 -10.04
N ASP A 97 -26.06 -1.61 -11.35
CA ASP A 97 -26.97 -1.05 -12.36
C ASP A 97 -28.19 -1.98 -12.51
N PRO A 98 -29.43 -1.49 -12.36
CA PRO A 98 -30.64 -2.30 -12.51
C PRO A 98 -30.73 -3.02 -13.87
N ARG A 99 -30.09 -2.48 -14.91
CA ARG A 99 -30.07 -3.07 -16.25
C ARG A 99 -29.25 -4.37 -16.31
N ASP A 100 -28.38 -4.62 -15.34
CA ASP A 100 -27.52 -5.80 -15.35
C ASP A 100 -28.28 -7.09 -15.05
N ALA A 101 -29.43 -7.01 -14.38
CA ALA A 101 -30.36 -8.13 -14.20
C ALA A 101 -30.99 -8.61 -15.53
N GLN A 102 -30.97 -7.78 -16.58
CA GLN A 102 -31.54 -8.10 -17.89
C GLN A 102 -30.51 -8.78 -18.81
N LEU A 103 -29.25 -8.91 -18.38
CA LEU A 103 -28.20 -9.50 -19.20
C LEU A 103 -28.40 -11.02 -19.32
N PRO A 104 -28.28 -11.59 -20.54
CA PRO A 104 -28.41 -13.03 -20.73
C PRO A 104 -27.22 -13.73 -20.06
N SER A 105 -27.50 -14.61 -19.10
CA SER A 105 -26.49 -15.41 -18.40
C SER A 105 -26.86 -16.89 -18.47
N THR A 106 -25.91 -17.72 -18.83
CA THR A 106 -26.03 -19.17 -18.75
C THR A 106 -25.80 -19.63 -17.31
N ALA A 107 -26.55 -20.64 -16.88
CA ALA A 107 -26.43 -21.19 -15.53
C ALA A 107 -25.17 -22.08 -15.39
N LEU A 108 -24.61 -22.13 -14.18
CA LEU A 108 -23.33 -22.79 -13.89
C LEU A 108 -23.34 -24.29 -14.25
N ASP A 109 -24.48 -24.96 -14.05
CA ASP A 109 -24.72 -26.38 -14.34
C ASP A 109 -24.65 -26.71 -15.85
N GLN A 110 -24.86 -25.71 -16.71
CA GLN A 110 -24.83 -25.87 -18.16
C GLN A 110 -23.46 -25.58 -18.78
N LEU A 111 -22.49 -25.11 -17.98
CA LEU A 111 -21.15 -24.76 -18.46
C LEU A 111 -20.26 -25.98 -18.55
N SER A 112 -19.69 -26.18 -19.73
CA SER A 112 -18.67 -27.19 -20.02
C SER A 112 -17.25 -26.64 -19.89
N ALA A 113 -17.08 -25.32 -19.94
CA ALA A 113 -15.80 -24.64 -19.72
C ALA A 113 -16.00 -23.25 -19.08
N MET A 114 -15.19 -22.95 -18.06
CA MET A 114 -15.23 -21.68 -17.34
C MET A 114 -14.48 -20.57 -18.10
N PRO A 115 -14.95 -19.31 -18.01
CA PRO A 115 -14.17 -18.19 -18.50
C PRO A 115 -12.99 -17.91 -17.57
N VAL A 116 -11.79 -17.91 -18.12
CA VAL A 116 -10.54 -17.66 -17.40
C VAL A 116 -9.87 -16.43 -18.01
N PRO A 117 -9.44 -15.44 -17.22
CA PRO A 117 -8.72 -14.29 -17.76
C PRO A 117 -7.40 -14.76 -18.40
N LYS A 118 -7.15 -14.36 -19.66
CA LYS A 118 -5.93 -14.75 -20.39
C LYS A 118 -4.68 -14.11 -19.77
N ARG A 119 -4.79 -12.83 -19.41
CA ARG A 119 -3.75 -12.06 -18.72
C ARG A 119 -4.43 -10.94 -17.93
N PHE A 120 -4.31 -11.00 -16.60
CA PHE A 120 -4.84 -9.98 -15.71
C PHE A 120 -3.68 -9.26 -15.01
N SER A 121 -3.67 -7.93 -15.07
CA SER A 121 -2.76 -7.10 -14.29
C SER A 121 -3.45 -5.80 -13.92
N ALA A 122 -3.71 -5.61 -12.64
CA ALA A 122 -4.23 -4.37 -12.09
C ALA A 122 -3.16 -3.74 -11.19
N LYS A 123 -2.89 -2.45 -11.39
CA LYS A 123 -2.04 -1.66 -10.50
C LYS A 123 -2.93 -0.69 -9.73
N VAL A 124 -2.92 -0.80 -8.42
CA VAL A 124 -3.53 0.20 -7.54
C VAL A 124 -2.44 1.23 -7.22
N PRO A 125 -2.59 2.51 -7.61
CA PRO A 125 -1.61 3.54 -7.28
C PRO A 125 -1.53 3.76 -5.77
N GLY A 126 -0.40 4.31 -5.32
CA GLY A 126 -0.34 4.87 -3.97
C GLY A 126 -1.33 6.04 -3.87
N GLN A 127 -1.98 6.17 -2.72
CA GLN A 127 -3.06 7.13 -2.55
C GLN A 127 -3.21 7.50 -1.08
N GLU A 128 -3.63 8.74 -0.87
CA GLU A 128 -4.03 9.26 0.43
C GLU A 128 -5.55 9.28 0.52
N PHE A 129 -6.07 8.81 1.65
CA PHE A 129 -7.51 8.78 1.85
C PHE A 129 -7.87 8.94 3.32
N ARG A 130 -9.09 9.42 3.54
CA ARG A 130 -9.73 9.51 4.85
C ARG A 130 -10.72 8.38 5.01
N GLN A 131 -10.54 7.57 6.03
CA GLN A 131 -11.39 6.43 6.32
C GLN A 131 -12.07 6.59 7.68
N PRO A 132 -13.41 6.67 7.75
CA PRO A 132 -14.11 6.56 9.02
C PRO A 132 -13.88 5.16 9.60
N VAL A 133 -13.59 5.11 10.89
CA VAL A 133 -13.51 3.87 11.65
C VAL A 133 -14.32 3.93 12.93
N LYS A 134 -14.88 2.78 13.26
CA LYS A 134 -15.60 2.55 14.49
C LYS A 134 -15.13 1.23 15.09
N LEU A 135 -14.76 1.22 16.36
CA LEU A 135 -14.34 0.02 17.05
C LEU A 135 -14.74 0.06 18.51
N LEU A 136 -14.95 -1.11 19.09
CA LEU A 136 -15.19 -1.29 20.51
C LEU A 136 -13.86 -1.70 21.15
N ALA A 137 -13.44 -0.97 22.19
CA ALA A 137 -12.19 -1.23 22.90
C ALA A 137 -12.47 -1.56 24.37
N GLU A 138 -11.84 -2.63 24.88
CA GLU A 138 -11.82 -2.94 26.30
C GLU A 138 -10.64 -2.20 26.93
N VAL A 139 -10.92 -1.17 27.74
CA VAL A 139 -9.91 -0.43 28.48
C VAL A 139 -9.73 -1.09 29.85
N GLY A 140 -8.51 -1.51 30.15
CA GLY A 140 -8.16 -2.13 31.43
C GLY A 140 -8.06 -1.11 32.57
N THR A 141 -7.90 -1.64 33.79
CA THR A 141 -7.67 -0.81 35.00
C THR A 141 -6.36 -0.02 34.96
N ASP A 142 -5.43 -0.42 34.10
CA ASP A 142 -4.16 0.26 33.79
C ASP A 142 -4.30 1.33 32.69
N GLY A 143 -5.52 1.56 32.19
CA GLY A 143 -5.79 2.50 31.11
C GLY A 143 -5.37 2.02 29.72
N LYS A 144 -4.84 0.80 29.59
CA LYS A 144 -4.42 0.23 28.30
C LYS A 144 -5.56 -0.48 27.61
N VAL A 145 -5.54 -0.48 26.29
CA VAL A 145 -6.45 -1.31 25.48
C VAL A 145 -6.06 -2.78 25.60
N LYS A 146 -6.99 -3.62 26.04
CA LYS A 146 -6.80 -5.07 26.19
C LYS A 146 -7.37 -5.85 25.00
N ARG A 147 -8.51 -5.40 24.48
CA ARG A 147 -9.22 -6.02 23.35
C ARG A 147 -9.81 -4.98 22.44
N VAL A 148 -9.88 -5.30 21.15
CA VAL A 148 -10.48 -4.46 20.11
C VAL A 148 -11.41 -5.33 19.27
N VAL A 149 -12.63 -4.86 19.05
CA VAL A 149 -13.61 -5.43 18.12
C VAL A 149 -13.93 -4.35 17.09
N PHE A 150 -13.70 -4.64 15.81
CA PHE A 150 -13.97 -3.68 14.74
C PHE A 150 -15.46 -3.66 14.41
N LEU A 151 -16.08 -2.49 14.56
CA LEU A 151 -17.48 -2.27 14.19
C LEU A 151 -17.56 -1.79 12.72
N ALA A 152 -16.76 -0.81 12.34
CA ALA A 152 -16.62 -0.31 10.97
C ALA A 152 -15.14 -0.09 10.66
N CYS A 153 -14.49 -1.00 9.94
CA CYS A 153 -13.09 -0.84 9.54
C CYS A 153 -12.76 -1.77 8.35
N PRO A 154 -12.24 -1.22 7.23
CA PRO A 154 -11.76 -2.03 6.11
C PRO A 154 -10.70 -3.05 6.56
N GLU A 155 -10.77 -4.26 6.01
CA GLU A 155 -9.92 -5.38 6.41
C GLU A 155 -8.43 -5.07 6.32
N GLY A 156 -8.02 -4.37 5.25
CA GLY A 156 -6.62 -3.99 5.06
C GLY A 156 -6.06 -3.03 6.12
N LEU A 157 -6.91 -2.32 6.86
CA LEU A 157 -6.49 -1.39 7.93
C LEU A 157 -6.51 -2.01 9.32
N ARG A 158 -7.23 -3.13 9.52
CA ARG A 158 -7.44 -3.72 10.84
C ARG A 158 -6.13 -4.07 11.55
N SER A 159 -5.15 -4.63 10.83
CA SER A 159 -3.85 -4.97 11.41
C SER A 159 -3.09 -3.73 11.89
N TRP A 160 -3.14 -2.64 11.12
CA TRP A 160 -2.48 -1.39 11.48
C TRP A 160 -3.16 -0.73 12.69
N VAL A 161 -4.50 -0.65 12.69
CA VAL A 161 -5.27 -0.06 13.79
C VAL A 161 -5.08 -0.87 15.07
N LEU A 162 -5.07 -2.21 14.97
CA LEU A 162 -4.82 -3.08 16.12
C LEU A 162 -3.42 -2.85 16.70
N ALA A 163 -2.39 -2.75 15.85
CA ALA A 163 -1.02 -2.46 16.30
C ALA A 163 -0.93 -1.06 16.94
N SER A 164 -1.59 -0.06 16.35
CA SER A 164 -1.67 1.30 16.90
C SER A 164 -2.36 1.31 18.27
N SER A 165 -3.41 0.50 18.46
CA SER A 165 -4.19 0.48 19.71
C SER A 165 -3.38 0.05 20.93
N ALA A 166 -2.28 -0.68 20.74
CA ALA A 166 -1.39 -1.10 21.82
C ALA A 166 -0.67 0.08 22.50
N SER A 167 -0.50 1.21 21.80
CA SER A 167 0.12 2.42 22.35
C SER A 167 -0.90 3.41 22.93
N TRP A 168 -2.20 3.15 22.77
CA TRP A 168 -3.23 4.05 23.26
C TRP A 168 -3.39 3.94 24.78
N LEU A 169 -3.43 5.09 25.44
CA LEU A 169 -3.62 5.22 26.88
C LEU A 169 -4.88 6.03 27.15
N PHE A 170 -5.75 5.46 27.97
CA PHE A 170 -6.99 6.06 28.42
C PHE A 170 -6.95 6.25 29.93
N THR A 171 -7.71 7.22 30.43
CA THR A 171 -8.02 7.27 31.85
C THR A 171 -8.92 6.07 32.19
N PRO A 172 -8.54 5.21 33.15
CA PRO A 172 -9.36 4.04 33.47
C PRO A 172 -10.71 4.49 34.02
N ALA A 173 -11.76 3.72 33.70
CA ALA A 173 -13.07 3.96 34.27
C ALA A 173 -13.02 3.76 35.79
N GLN A 174 -13.83 4.53 36.51
CA GLN A 174 -13.90 4.46 37.96
C GLN A 174 -15.27 3.94 38.39
N ALA A 175 -15.28 2.86 39.17
CA ALA A 175 -16.49 2.35 39.81
C ALA A 175 -16.28 2.39 41.33
N LYS A 176 -17.13 3.14 42.05
CA LYS A 176 -17.05 3.30 43.51
C LYS A 176 -15.66 3.76 44.01
N GLY A 177 -14.96 4.58 43.22
CA GLY A 177 -13.63 5.11 43.55
C GLY A 177 -12.46 4.16 43.28
N ALA A 178 -12.70 3.00 42.66
CA ALA A 178 -11.65 2.08 42.22
C ALA A 178 -11.60 1.99 40.67
N PRO A 179 -10.40 1.91 40.07
CA PRO A 179 -10.25 1.63 38.65
C PRO A 179 -10.93 0.32 38.28
N THR A 180 -11.75 0.35 37.23
CA THR A 180 -12.43 -0.83 36.69
C THR A 180 -12.22 -0.91 35.19
N SER A 181 -12.28 -2.12 34.63
CA SER A 181 -12.26 -2.29 33.18
C SER A 181 -13.61 -1.88 32.59
N ALA A 182 -13.58 -1.23 31.44
CA ALA A 182 -14.79 -0.78 30.76
C ALA A 182 -14.65 -0.93 29.25
N TRP A 183 -15.78 -1.19 28.60
CA TRP A 183 -15.88 -1.12 27.15
C TRP A 183 -16.20 0.31 26.73
N VAL A 184 -15.52 0.77 25.69
CA VAL A 184 -15.75 2.07 25.07
C VAL A 184 -15.89 1.92 23.57
N VAL A 185 -16.78 2.70 22.98
CA VAL A 185 -16.89 2.85 21.52
C VAL A 185 -15.98 3.98 21.10
N LEU A 186 -15.06 3.68 20.19
CA LEU A 186 -14.15 4.61 19.57
C LEU A 186 -14.60 4.85 18.14
N SER A 187 -14.97 6.09 17.84
CA SER A 187 -15.33 6.54 16.49
C SER A 187 -14.33 7.59 16.04
N GLY A 188 -13.76 7.43 14.86
CA GLY A 188 -12.70 8.32 14.40
C GLY A 188 -12.53 8.35 12.89
N VAL A 189 -11.63 9.20 12.45
CA VAL A 189 -11.21 9.28 11.05
C VAL A 189 -9.72 9.00 10.97
N LEU A 190 -9.35 7.99 10.20
CA LEU A 190 -7.96 7.71 9.85
C LEU A 190 -7.61 8.43 8.56
N GLU A 191 -6.52 9.19 8.60
CA GLU A 191 -5.79 9.63 7.43
C GLU A 191 -4.73 8.59 7.13
N VAL A 192 -4.77 7.99 5.93
CA VAL A 192 -3.88 6.89 5.56
C VAL A 192 -3.19 7.23 4.25
N SER A 193 -1.87 7.10 4.24
CA SER A 193 -1.04 7.15 3.03
C SER A 193 -0.59 5.73 2.69
N ALA A 194 -1.13 5.18 1.61
CA ALA A 194 -0.82 3.82 1.14
C ALA A 194 0.17 3.86 -0.03
N GLY A 195 1.13 2.94 -0.04
CA GLY A 195 2.16 2.85 -1.07
C GLY A 195 2.32 1.46 -1.68
N THR A 196 2.90 1.42 -2.88
CA THR A 196 3.14 0.20 -3.66
C THR A 196 4.52 -0.41 -3.44
N LEU A 197 5.53 0.42 -3.10
CA LEU A 197 6.88 -0.03 -2.80
C LEU A 197 7.03 -0.37 -1.33
N ARG A 198 7.63 -1.54 -1.05
CA ARG A 198 7.96 -1.92 0.33
C ARG A 198 9.03 -1.01 0.91
N ALA A 199 8.91 -0.72 2.21
CA ALA A 199 9.98 -0.07 2.96
C ALA A 199 11.29 -0.87 2.84
N GLU A 200 11.22 -2.20 2.92
CA GLU A 200 12.35 -3.12 2.74
C GLU A 200 13.03 -2.97 1.37
N THR A 201 12.25 -2.84 0.29
CA THR A 201 12.81 -2.67 -1.07
C THR A 201 13.52 -1.34 -1.19
N THR A 202 12.95 -0.27 -0.63
CA THR A 202 13.59 1.05 -0.61
C THR A 202 14.91 1.00 0.16
N LEU A 203 14.92 0.34 1.32
CA LEU A 203 16.13 0.13 2.13
C LEU A 203 17.19 -0.70 1.38
N ALA A 204 16.78 -1.80 0.75
CA ALA A 204 17.67 -2.66 -0.02
C ALA A 204 18.30 -1.91 -1.21
N VAL A 205 17.51 -1.09 -1.92
CA VAL A 205 18.00 -0.25 -3.03
C VAL A 205 18.97 0.81 -2.52
N ALA A 206 18.65 1.51 -1.43
CA ALA A 206 19.54 2.51 -0.83
C ALA A 206 20.87 1.90 -0.39
N ASN A 207 20.83 0.75 0.31
CA ASN A 207 22.02 0.02 0.72
C ASN A 207 22.81 -0.53 -0.49
N GLY A 208 22.13 -1.05 -1.50
CA GLY A 208 22.76 -1.50 -2.74
C GLY A 208 23.48 -0.37 -3.47
N LEU A 209 22.85 0.81 -3.55
CA LEU A 209 23.47 2.01 -4.13
C LEU A 209 24.68 2.46 -3.33
N TYR A 210 24.62 2.44 -1.99
CA TYR A 210 25.76 2.75 -1.14
C TYR A 210 26.95 1.81 -1.40
N LEU A 211 26.71 0.50 -1.44
CA LEU A 211 27.75 -0.48 -1.76
C LEU A 211 28.32 -0.27 -3.16
N LEU A 212 27.47 0.03 -4.15
CA LEU A 212 27.91 0.35 -5.50
C LEU A 212 28.83 1.59 -5.52
N LEU A 213 28.45 2.65 -4.81
CA LEU A 213 29.24 3.87 -4.67
C LEU A 213 30.58 3.64 -3.96
N LEU A 214 30.64 2.73 -2.97
CA LEU A 214 31.88 2.33 -2.31
C LEU A 214 32.82 1.57 -3.25
N LEU A 215 32.27 0.65 -4.04
CA LEU A 215 33.05 -0.21 -4.95
C LEU A 215 33.60 0.57 -6.14
N LEU A 216 32.78 1.44 -6.73
CA LEU A 216 33.15 2.19 -7.94
C LEU A 216 33.78 3.55 -7.65
N GLY A 217 33.63 4.07 -6.43
CA GLY A 217 34.05 5.42 -6.07
C GLY A 217 35.47 5.55 -5.53
N GLY A 218 36.40 4.65 -5.84
CA GLY A 218 37.80 4.84 -5.42
C GLY A 218 38.11 4.54 -3.95
N ILE A 219 37.09 4.13 -3.17
CA ILE A 219 37.22 3.91 -1.72
C ILE A 219 37.82 2.53 -1.45
N VAL A 220 37.21 1.48 -2.01
CA VAL A 220 37.68 0.09 -1.83
C VAL A 220 38.81 -0.25 -2.81
N TRP A 221 38.68 0.21 -4.05
CA TRP A 221 39.65 -0.04 -5.11
C TRP A 221 40.03 1.28 -5.81
N PRO A 222 41.30 1.53 -6.14
CA PRO A 222 41.68 2.70 -6.93
C PRO A 222 40.92 2.72 -8.26
N VAL A 223 40.33 3.87 -8.61
CA VAL A 223 39.51 4.03 -9.83
C VAL A 223 40.32 3.77 -11.09
N GLU A 224 41.63 3.99 -11.05
CA GLU A 224 42.58 3.79 -12.16
C GLU A 224 42.73 2.31 -12.52
N ARG A 225 42.33 1.40 -11.62
CA ARG A 225 42.34 -0.04 -11.85
C ARG A 225 41.02 -0.58 -12.38
N LEU A 226 39.98 0.27 -12.54
CA LEU A 226 38.71 -0.13 -13.12
C LEU A 226 38.82 -0.21 -14.66
N PRO A 227 38.23 -1.23 -15.30
CA PRO A 227 38.37 -1.42 -16.74
C PRO A 227 37.56 -0.39 -17.54
N GLY A 228 38.25 0.31 -18.45
CA GLY A 228 37.67 1.16 -19.50
C GLY A 228 36.59 2.13 -19.03
N PRO A 229 35.32 2.01 -19.51
CA PRO A 229 34.25 2.95 -19.21
C PRO A 229 33.86 3.00 -17.72
N LEU A 230 34.12 1.94 -16.94
CA LEU A 230 33.83 1.94 -15.51
C LEU A 230 34.74 2.89 -14.72
N GLY A 231 35.98 3.10 -15.19
CA GLY A 231 36.88 4.10 -14.62
C GLY A 231 36.36 5.52 -14.82
N LEU A 232 35.83 5.83 -16.02
CA LEU A 232 35.22 7.14 -16.30
C LEU A 232 33.98 7.40 -15.45
N VAL A 233 33.12 6.39 -15.28
CA VAL A 233 31.96 6.50 -14.39
C VAL A 233 32.43 6.70 -12.95
N GLY A 234 33.38 5.91 -12.48
CA GLY A 234 33.96 6.02 -11.13
C GLY A 234 34.53 7.40 -10.82
N LEU A 235 35.22 8.01 -11.78
CA LEU A 235 35.78 9.37 -11.64
C LEU A 235 34.70 10.44 -11.43
N LEU A 236 33.55 10.27 -12.08
CA LEU A 236 32.43 11.21 -12.01
C LEU A 236 31.56 11.02 -10.76
N LEU A 237 31.72 9.93 -10.01
CA LEU A 237 30.88 9.66 -8.83
C LEU A 237 31.20 10.60 -7.66
N PRO A 238 30.18 11.00 -6.87
CA PRO A 238 30.39 11.84 -5.70
C PRO A 238 31.23 11.14 -4.62
N SER A 239 31.18 9.80 -4.53
CA SER A 239 32.00 9.02 -3.61
C SER A 239 33.50 9.13 -3.91
N ASN A 240 33.88 9.19 -5.19
CA ASN A 240 35.27 9.39 -5.60
C ASN A 240 35.78 10.80 -5.25
N ALA A 241 34.98 11.83 -5.56
CA ALA A 241 35.31 13.20 -5.19
C ALA A 241 35.50 13.35 -3.67
N LEU A 242 34.62 12.73 -2.86
CA LEU A 242 34.75 12.74 -1.40
C LEU A 242 35.99 11.99 -0.91
N ALA A 243 36.26 10.79 -1.43
CA ALA A 243 37.41 9.99 -1.06
C ALA A 243 38.72 10.74 -1.34
N GLU A 244 38.83 11.35 -2.52
CA GLU A 244 40.02 12.11 -2.92
C GLU A 244 40.18 13.40 -2.11
N ALA A 245 39.08 14.10 -1.82
CA ALA A 245 39.12 15.28 -0.94
C ALA A 245 39.67 14.94 0.45
N LEU A 246 39.26 13.80 1.02
CA LEU A 246 39.77 13.31 2.31
C LEU A 246 41.25 12.92 2.22
N ARG A 247 41.66 12.21 1.16
CA ARG A 247 43.09 11.84 0.94
C ARG A 247 43.98 13.07 0.83
N LEU A 248 43.55 14.10 0.09
CA LEU A 248 44.30 15.36 -0.07
C LEU A 248 44.36 16.19 1.21
N SER A 249 43.31 16.15 2.03
CA SER A 249 43.24 16.94 3.27
C SER A 249 43.96 16.28 4.45
N LEU A 250 43.92 14.95 4.54
CA LEU A 250 44.50 14.16 5.64
C LEU A 250 45.86 13.54 5.28
N GLY A 251 46.33 13.78 4.06
CA GLY A 251 47.61 13.27 3.58
C GLY A 251 48.82 13.95 4.23
N PRO A 252 50.03 13.41 3.98
CA PRO A 252 51.28 13.93 4.56
C PRO A 252 51.58 15.39 4.19
N GLN A 253 51.07 15.85 3.05
CA GLN A 253 51.12 17.23 2.59
C GLN A 253 49.70 17.71 2.30
N PRO A 254 49.01 18.31 3.28
CA PRO A 254 47.63 18.75 3.11
C PRO A 254 47.50 19.81 2.02
N VAL A 255 46.60 19.56 1.06
CA VAL A 255 46.25 20.51 -0.01
C VAL A 255 44.75 20.74 0.01
N ALA A 256 44.32 21.98 -0.24
CA ALA A 256 42.91 22.33 -0.30
C ALA A 256 42.22 21.63 -1.50
N PRO A 257 41.21 20.75 -1.27
CA PRO A 257 40.58 19.96 -2.32
C PRO A 257 39.47 20.73 -3.05
N LEU A 258 39.79 21.92 -3.59
CA LEU A 258 38.80 22.82 -4.20
C LEU A 258 38.02 22.18 -5.38
N PRO A 259 38.65 21.45 -6.32
CA PRO A 259 37.94 20.80 -7.42
C PRO A 259 36.93 19.75 -6.94
N GLN A 260 37.32 18.96 -5.93
CA GLN A 260 36.49 17.89 -5.38
C GLN A 260 35.28 18.47 -4.62
N LEU A 261 35.50 19.53 -3.83
CA LEU A 261 34.42 20.24 -3.15
C LEU A 261 33.43 20.85 -4.15
N PHE A 262 33.92 21.40 -5.26
CA PHE A 262 33.06 21.91 -6.33
C PHE A 262 32.26 20.80 -7.00
N ALA A 263 32.88 19.65 -7.29
CA ALA A 263 32.19 18.49 -7.84
C ALA A 263 31.09 17.96 -6.90
N LEU A 264 31.36 17.91 -5.58
CA LEU A 264 30.36 17.55 -4.57
C LEU A 264 29.21 18.55 -4.51
N LEU A 265 29.50 19.85 -4.62
CA LEU A 265 28.49 20.91 -4.71
C LEU A 265 27.59 20.74 -5.94
N LEU A 266 28.19 20.45 -7.11
CA LEU A 266 27.43 20.18 -8.34
C LEU A 266 26.54 18.94 -8.20
N TRP A 267 27.04 17.86 -7.59
CA TRP A 267 26.25 16.67 -7.32
C TRP A 267 25.11 16.96 -6.34
N CYS A 268 25.36 17.71 -5.27
CA CYS A 268 24.34 18.12 -4.33
C CYS A 268 23.23 18.91 -5.05
N ALA A 269 23.60 19.92 -5.83
CA ALA A 269 22.66 20.70 -6.62
C ALA A 269 21.89 19.82 -7.63
N GLY A 270 22.58 18.91 -8.33
CA GLY A 270 21.98 18.00 -9.29
C GLY A 270 20.94 17.07 -8.65
N VAL A 271 21.28 16.45 -7.52
CA VAL A 271 20.35 15.59 -6.76
C VAL A 271 19.15 16.38 -6.25
N LEU A 272 19.36 17.60 -5.73
CA LEU A 272 18.27 18.47 -5.29
C LEU A 272 17.34 18.87 -6.44
N VAL A 273 17.89 19.18 -7.62
CA VAL A 273 17.09 19.51 -8.81
C VAL A 273 16.29 18.30 -9.25
N VAL A 274 16.91 17.11 -9.35
CA VAL A 274 16.20 15.87 -9.69
C VAL A 274 15.09 15.61 -8.68
N ALA A 275 15.41 15.64 -7.37
CA ALA A 275 14.44 15.47 -6.31
C ALA A 275 13.28 16.47 -6.42
N SER A 276 13.55 17.76 -6.61
CA SER A 276 12.51 18.78 -6.76
C SER A 276 11.58 18.57 -7.96
N ARG A 277 12.07 17.91 -9.03
CA ARG A 277 11.29 17.62 -10.25
C ARG A 277 10.55 16.30 -10.17
N THR A 278 11.09 15.31 -9.47
CA THR A 278 10.47 13.99 -9.30
C THR A 278 9.54 13.94 -8.10
N PHE A 279 9.79 14.77 -7.09
CA PHE A 279 8.97 14.87 -5.89
C PHE A 279 7.69 15.64 -6.22
N ARG A 280 6.56 14.95 -6.12
CA ARG A 280 5.24 15.56 -6.20
C ARG A 280 4.71 15.61 -4.78
N TRP A 281 4.31 16.80 -4.35
CA TRP A 281 3.45 16.95 -3.19
C TRP A 281 2.09 16.41 -3.60
N GLU A 282 1.82 15.16 -3.23
CA GLU A 282 0.47 14.61 -3.17
C GLU A 282 0.08 14.57 -1.69
#